data_AF-A0A9E6EWR9-F1
#
_entry.id   AF-A0A9E6EWR9-F1
#
_cell.length_a   1.000
_cell.length_b   1.000
_cell.length_c   1.000
_cell.angle_alpha   90.00
_cell.angle_beta   90.00
_cell.angle_gamma   90.00
#
_symmetry.space_group_name_H-M   'P 1'
#
loop_
_entity.id
_entity.type
_entity.pdbx_description
1 polymer ?
#
loop_
_entity_poly.entity_id
_entity_poly.type
_entity_poly.pdbx_seq_one_letter_code
_entity_poly.pdbx_strand_id
1 'polypeptide(L)'
;MKKNMKISAIVIIQILFLSLYGFSQTQTLSGKQTQGVANKNGELICVPLVLAQAATITAVSGNNDGFWIEKEGYAKPIYNYYTPNDPKVITVILKPGKYWIYPNIKKEMKEATVVLTLTNL
;
A
#
# COMPACT_ATOMS: atom_id res chain seq x y z
N MET A 1 58.31 -4.17 32.13
CA MET A 1 56.91 -3.69 32.02
C MET A 1 55.98 -4.89 31.91
N LYS A 2 55.25 -5.21 32.98
CA LYS A 2 54.22 -6.27 32.99
C LYS A 2 52.92 -5.69 32.41
N LYS A 3 52.33 -6.32 31.40
CA LYS A 3 50.93 -6.08 31.04
C LYS A 3 50.20 -7.42 31.06
N ASN A 4 49.19 -7.46 31.91
CA ASN A 4 48.57 -8.67 32.44
C ASN A 4 47.64 -9.33 31.41
N MET A 5 47.76 -10.66 31.34
CA MET A 5 46.85 -11.62 30.72
C MET A 5 45.46 -11.52 31.33
N LYS A 6 44.40 -11.45 30.50
CA LYS A 6 43.00 -11.65 30.93
C LYS A 6 42.31 -12.69 30.04
N ILE A 7 42.49 -13.95 30.47
CA ILE A 7 41.50 -15.04 30.58
C ILE A 7 40.34 -15.02 29.59
N SER A 8 40.38 -15.98 28.66
CA SER A 8 39.23 -16.48 27.89
C SER A 8 38.16 -17.06 28.81
N ALA A 9 36.91 -16.63 28.66
CA ALA A 9 35.74 -17.29 29.22
C ALA A 9 34.57 -17.23 28.22
N ILE A 10 34.21 -18.43 27.75
CA ILE A 10 33.06 -18.84 26.97
C ILE A 10 31.75 -18.44 27.68
N VAL A 11 30.79 -17.77 27.01
CA VAL A 11 29.36 -18.13 27.07
C VAL A 11 28.67 -17.66 25.78
N ILE A 12 28.16 -18.63 25.06
CA ILE A 12 27.20 -18.55 23.96
C ILE A 12 25.96 -17.78 24.43
N ILE A 13 25.72 -16.59 23.89
CA ILE A 13 24.37 -16.03 23.85
C ILE A 13 23.92 -16.14 22.40
N GLN A 14 23.45 -17.34 22.06
CA GLN A 14 22.44 -17.51 21.03
C GLN A 14 21.25 -16.64 21.44
N ILE A 15 21.13 -15.44 20.88
CA ILE A 15 19.85 -14.74 20.90
C ILE A 15 18.95 -15.51 19.95
N LEU A 16 18.24 -16.44 20.58
CA LEU A 16 16.98 -17.02 20.19
C LEU A 16 16.04 -15.93 19.66
N PHE A 17 16.06 -15.63 18.37
CA PHE A 17 14.93 -14.96 17.74
C PHE A 17 13.86 -16.03 17.45
N LEU A 18 13.27 -16.55 18.53
CA LEU A 18 11.97 -17.21 18.42
C LEU A 18 10.89 -16.13 18.29
N SER A 19 10.08 -16.32 17.25
CA SER A 19 8.75 -15.78 17.01
C SER A 19 8.59 -14.28 16.83
N LEU A 20 8.42 -13.87 15.57
CA LEU A 20 7.37 -12.92 15.18
C LEU A 20 6.60 -13.48 13.96
N TYR A 21 6.06 -14.70 14.09
CA TYR A 21 4.98 -15.13 13.20
C TYR A 21 3.68 -14.55 13.76
N GLY A 22 3.16 -13.49 13.11
CA GLY A 22 1.81 -13.00 13.38
C GLY A 22 1.62 -11.49 13.44
N PHE A 23 2.61 -10.64 13.13
CA PHE A 23 2.28 -9.22 12.93
C PHE A 23 1.62 -9.04 11.56
N SER A 24 0.32 -8.82 11.59
CA SER A 24 -0.45 -8.24 10.47
C SER A 24 0.22 -6.91 10.09
N GLN A 25 1.09 -6.95 9.07
CA GLN A 25 1.72 -5.74 8.55
C GLN A 25 0.69 -4.91 7.81
N THR A 26 0.58 -3.64 8.21
CA THR A 26 -0.27 -2.66 7.54
C THR A 26 0.56 -1.94 6.48
N GLN A 27 0.02 -1.86 5.26
CA GLN A 27 0.63 -1.18 4.13
C GLN A 27 -0.34 -0.13 3.59
N THR A 28 0.20 0.88 2.91
CA THR A 28 -0.60 1.95 2.30
C THR A 28 -0.37 2.00 0.79
N LEU A 29 -1.46 2.15 0.04
CA LEU A 29 -1.44 2.40 -1.40
C LEU A 29 -2.19 3.71 -1.67
N SER A 30 -1.52 4.67 -2.30
CA SER A 30 -2.05 6.03 -2.46
C SER A 30 -1.92 6.57 -3.87
N GLY A 31 -2.87 7.42 -4.24
CA GLY A 31 -2.94 8.05 -5.55
C GLY A 31 -3.61 9.42 -5.50
N LYS A 32 -3.27 10.25 -6.48
CA LYS A 32 -3.81 11.59 -6.72
C LYS A 32 -4.19 11.73 -8.19
N GLN A 33 -5.29 12.43 -8.45
CA GLN A 33 -5.65 12.91 -9.77
C GLN A 33 -5.85 14.42 -9.73
N THR A 34 -5.36 15.13 -10.76
CA THR A 34 -5.59 16.55 -11.00
C THR A 34 -6.41 16.74 -12.27
N GLN A 35 -7.38 17.64 -12.24
CA GLN A 35 -8.26 17.92 -13.38
C GLN A 35 -7.44 18.51 -14.53
N GLY A 36 -7.68 17.99 -15.74
CA GLY A 36 -7.11 18.56 -16.95
C GLY A 36 -7.69 19.95 -17.23
N VAL A 37 -6.91 20.82 -17.84
CA VAL A 37 -7.42 22.06 -18.44
C VAL A 37 -7.98 21.77 -19.84
N ALA A 38 -8.67 22.74 -20.46
CA ALA A 38 -9.21 22.57 -21.81
C ALA A 38 -8.15 22.02 -22.78
N ASN A 39 -8.54 20.99 -23.54
CA ASN A 39 -7.69 20.25 -24.49
C ASN A 39 -6.50 19.49 -23.87
N LYS A 40 -6.49 19.27 -22.55
CA LYS A 40 -5.50 18.44 -21.85
C LYS A 40 -6.17 17.41 -20.95
N ASN A 41 -5.61 16.21 -20.93
CA ASN A 41 -6.04 15.18 -19.98
C ASN A 41 -5.67 15.57 -18.55
N GLY A 42 -6.38 14.97 -17.57
CA GLY A 42 -5.98 15.06 -16.17
C GLY A 42 -4.64 14.39 -15.91
N GLU A 43 -3.95 14.83 -14.86
CA GLU A 43 -2.71 14.23 -14.40
C GLU A 43 -3.01 13.15 -13.36
N LEU A 44 -2.28 12.03 -13.43
CA LEU A 44 -2.37 10.92 -12.50
C LEU A 44 -1.01 10.72 -11.82
N ILE A 45 -1.01 10.71 -10.49
CA ILE A 45 0.19 10.52 -9.67
C ILE A 45 -0.09 9.39 -8.68
N CYS A 46 0.80 8.41 -8.59
CA CYS A 46 0.70 7.32 -7.64
C CYS A 46 2.09 6.88 -7.19
N VAL A 47 2.22 6.52 -5.90
CA VAL A 47 3.39 5.79 -5.42
C VAL A 47 3.05 4.30 -5.50
N PRO A 48 3.67 3.52 -6.40
CA PRO A 48 3.33 2.12 -6.57
C PRO A 48 3.68 1.31 -5.32
N LEU A 49 2.81 0.37 -4.98
CA LEU A 49 3.03 -0.57 -3.89
C LEU A 49 3.37 -1.95 -4.44
N VAL A 50 4.42 -2.57 -3.90
CA VAL A 50 4.76 -3.97 -4.18
C VAL A 50 4.33 -4.83 -2.99
N LEU A 51 3.38 -5.72 -3.24
CA LEU A 51 2.92 -6.71 -2.27
C LEU A 51 3.69 -8.01 -2.46
N ALA A 52 4.48 -8.39 -1.46
CA ALA A 52 5.17 -9.69 -1.42
C ALA A 52 4.24 -10.86 -1.06
N GLN A 53 3.16 -10.57 -0.31
CA GLN A 53 2.15 -11.51 0.13
C GLN A 53 0.76 -10.97 -0.23
N ALA A 54 -0.28 -11.81 -0.13
CA ALA A 54 -1.63 -11.33 -0.32
C ALA A 54 -2.01 -10.35 0.81
N ALA A 55 -2.83 -9.36 0.49
CA ALA A 55 -3.31 -8.38 1.46
C ALA A 55 -4.77 -8.01 1.21
N THR A 56 -5.53 -7.80 2.28
CA THR A 56 -6.93 -7.37 2.23
C THR A 56 -7.00 -5.86 2.40
N ILE A 57 -7.85 -5.18 1.62
CA ILE A 57 -8.16 -3.77 1.88
C ILE A 57 -9.00 -3.69 3.16
N THR A 58 -8.55 -2.93 4.14
CA THR A 58 -9.23 -2.77 5.44
C THR A 58 -9.80 -1.38 5.67
N ALA A 59 -9.31 -0.37 4.95
CA ALA A 59 -9.88 0.96 4.96
C ALA A 59 -9.63 1.70 3.65
N VAL A 60 -10.49 2.68 3.39
CA VAL A 60 -10.40 3.62 2.28
C VAL A 60 -10.55 5.02 2.85
N SER A 61 -9.73 5.96 2.39
CA SER A 61 -9.87 7.37 2.74
C SER A 61 -9.46 8.26 1.58
N GLY A 62 -9.73 9.56 1.71
CA GLY A 62 -9.41 10.58 0.71
C GLY A 62 -10.63 11.37 0.25
N ASN A 63 -10.39 12.34 -0.62
CA ASN A 63 -11.40 13.25 -1.17
C ASN A 63 -11.71 12.93 -2.64
N ASN A 64 -12.23 11.73 -2.90
CA ASN A 64 -12.52 11.21 -4.24
C ASN A 64 -13.99 10.79 -4.41
N ASP A 65 -14.39 10.55 -5.65
CA ASP A 65 -15.70 9.97 -6.04
C ASP A 65 -15.52 8.52 -6.52
N GLY A 66 -14.85 7.71 -5.70
CA GLY A 66 -14.38 6.39 -6.09
C GLY A 66 -12.96 6.41 -6.65
N PHE A 67 -12.50 5.25 -7.12
CA PHE A 67 -11.12 5.02 -7.55
C PHE A 67 -11.02 3.74 -8.38
N TRP A 68 -9.90 3.55 -9.05
CA TRP A 68 -9.56 2.28 -9.69
C TRP A 68 -8.17 1.80 -9.30
N ILE A 69 -7.98 0.48 -9.37
CA ILE A 69 -6.72 -0.19 -9.04
C ILE A 69 -6.18 -0.85 -10.31
N GLU A 70 -4.93 -0.56 -10.61
CA GLU A 70 -4.18 -1.20 -11.70
C GLU A 70 -3.15 -2.17 -11.12
N LYS A 71 -2.83 -3.19 -11.91
CA LYS A 71 -1.82 -4.19 -11.58
C LYS A 71 -0.85 -4.36 -12.74
N GLU A 72 0.43 -4.49 -12.42
CA GLU A 72 1.47 -4.75 -13.43
C GLU A 72 1.14 -6.00 -14.26
N GLY A 73 1.27 -5.87 -15.59
CA GLY A 73 0.95 -6.94 -16.54
C GLY A 73 -0.52 -7.04 -16.93
N TYR A 74 -1.41 -6.20 -16.41
CA TYR A 74 -2.82 -6.15 -16.79
C TYR A 74 -3.11 -4.93 -17.68
N ALA A 75 -3.81 -5.16 -18.80
CA ALA A 75 -4.14 -4.10 -19.76
C ALA A 75 -5.31 -3.19 -19.32
N LYS A 76 -6.03 -3.57 -18.27
CA LYS A 76 -7.18 -2.84 -17.72
C LYS A 76 -7.10 -2.83 -16.18
N PRO A 77 -7.74 -1.87 -15.51
CA PRO A 77 -7.87 -1.89 -14.06
C PRO A 77 -8.50 -3.22 -13.60
N ILE A 78 -7.97 -3.78 -12.53
CA ILE A 78 -8.47 -5.02 -11.93
C ILE A 78 -9.70 -4.75 -11.05
N TYR A 79 -9.86 -3.51 -10.58
CA TYR A 79 -11.03 -3.04 -9.83
C TYR A 79 -11.35 -1.59 -10.21
N ASN A 80 -12.64 -1.27 -10.27
CA ASN A 80 -13.16 0.09 -10.45
C ASN A 80 -14.33 0.29 -9.48
N TYR A 81 -14.23 1.32 -8.64
CA TYR A 81 -15.26 1.72 -7.70
C TYR A 81 -15.68 3.15 -8.02
N TYR A 82 -16.98 3.38 -8.12
CA TYR A 82 -17.55 4.70 -8.46
C TYR A 82 -18.10 5.44 -7.25
N THR A 83 -17.98 4.86 -6.06
CA THR A 83 -18.34 5.51 -4.81
C THR A 83 -17.22 5.27 -3.78
N PRO A 84 -16.83 6.30 -2.99
CA PRO A 84 -15.68 6.20 -2.09
C PRO A 84 -15.88 5.21 -0.93
N ASN A 85 -17.12 4.92 -0.56
CA ASN A 85 -17.48 4.08 0.59
C ASN A 85 -18.23 2.80 0.17
N ASP A 86 -17.99 2.26 -1.03
CA ASP A 86 -18.58 0.97 -1.41
C ASP A 86 -18.11 -0.11 -0.40
N PRO A 87 -19.03 -0.72 0.39
CA PRO A 87 -18.66 -1.71 1.41
C PRO A 87 -18.01 -2.97 0.81
N LYS A 88 -18.14 -3.19 -0.51
CA LYS A 88 -17.44 -4.28 -1.20
C LYS A 88 -15.94 -4.06 -1.32
N VAL A 89 -15.44 -2.85 -1.09
CA VAL A 89 -14.01 -2.56 -1.16
C VAL A 89 -13.26 -3.27 -0.04
N ILE A 90 -13.77 -3.23 1.19
CA ILE A 90 -13.09 -3.77 2.38
C ILE A 90 -13.06 -5.31 2.45
N THR A 91 -13.53 -5.99 1.40
CA THR A 91 -13.48 -7.45 1.27
C THR A 91 -12.54 -7.90 0.14
N VAL A 92 -11.93 -6.95 -0.58
CA VAL A 92 -11.03 -7.24 -1.68
C VAL A 92 -9.68 -7.73 -1.17
N ILE A 93 -9.26 -8.87 -1.71
CA ILE A 93 -7.92 -9.43 -1.50
C ILE A 93 -7.07 -9.15 -2.75
N LEU A 94 -6.01 -8.40 -2.56
CA LEU A 94 -4.96 -8.22 -3.55
C LEU A 94 -3.94 -9.34 -3.41
N LYS A 95 -3.71 -10.09 -4.50
CA LYS A 95 -2.65 -11.10 -4.57
C LYS A 95 -1.26 -10.43 -4.58
N PRO A 96 -0.16 -11.19 -4.43
CA PRO A 96 1.17 -10.64 -4.66
C PRO A 96 1.31 -9.96 -6.03
N GLY A 97 2.09 -8.89 -6.08
CA GLY A 97 2.35 -8.11 -7.29
C GLY A 97 2.52 -6.62 -7.01
N LYS A 98 2.68 -5.86 -8.10
CA LYS A 98 2.85 -4.40 -8.06
C LYS A 98 1.57 -3.70 -8.51
N TYR A 99 1.19 -2.68 -7.74
CA TYR A 99 -0.11 -2.03 -7.82
C TYR A 99 0.00 -0.52 -7.89
N TRP A 100 -0.94 0.09 -8.61
CA TRP A 100 -1.21 1.52 -8.61
C TRP A 100 -2.68 1.76 -8.28
N ILE A 101 -2.97 2.93 -7.74
CA ILE A 101 -4.34 3.37 -7.47
C ILE A 101 -4.51 4.80 -7.94
N TYR A 102 -5.70 5.12 -8.45
CA TYR A 102 -6.03 6.47 -8.87
C TYR A 102 -7.46 6.84 -8.48
N PRO A 103 -7.68 8.05 -7.94
CA PRO A 103 -8.99 8.51 -7.52
C PRO A 103 -9.79 9.13 -8.66
N ASN A 104 -11.11 8.94 -8.69
CA ASN A 104 -11.99 9.77 -9.49
C ASN A 104 -12.16 11.14 -8.83
N ILE A 105 -12.11 12.20 -9.64
CA ILE A 105 -12.36 13.57 -9.19
C ILE A 105 -13.85 13.79 -8.96
N LYS A 106 -14.21 14.33 -7.79
CA LYS A 106 -15.58 14.77 -7.48
C LYS A 106 -16.00 15.91 -8.41
N LYS A 107 -17.30 15.99 -8.70
CA LYS A 107 -17.86 17.15 -9.41
C LYS A 107 -17.39 18.45 -8.75
N GLU A 108 -16.98 19.42 -9.57
CA GLU A 108 -16.54 20.78 -9.14
C GLU A 108 -15.19 20.83 -8.40
N MET A 109 -14.52 19.69 -8.17
CA MET A 109 -13.16 19.64 -7.64
C MET A 109 -12.10 19.68 -8.74
N LYS A 110 -10.95 20.26 -8.41
CA LYS A 110 -9.76 20.28 -9.29
C LYS A 110 -8.78 19.17 -9.01
N GLU A 111 -8.87 18.54 -7.83
CA GLU A 111 -7.96 17.49 -7.40
C GLU A 111 -8.73 16.46 -6.57
N ALA A 112 -8.24 15.22 -6.57
CA ALA A 112 -8.72 14.17 -5.68
C ALA A 112 -7.56 13.30 -5.21
N THR A 113 -7.72 12.71 -4.03
CA THR A 113 -6.79 11.75 -3.43
C THR A 113 -7.52 10.50 -2.98
N VAL A 114 -6.82 9.37 -2.98
CA VAL A 114 -7.27 8.11 -2.38
C VAL A 114 -6.12 7.45 -1.65
N VAL A 115 -6.41 6.89 -0.49
CA VAL A 115 -5.48 6.06 0.28
C VAL A 115 -6.20 4.80 0.72
N LEU A 116 -5.64 3.64 0.39
CA LEU A 116 -6.05 2.35 0.91
C LEU A 116 -5.14 1.94 2.05
N THR A 117 -5.75 1.42 3.11
CA THR A 117 -5.06 0.63 4.13
C THR A 117 -5.19 -0.83 3.77
N LEU A 118 -4.06 -1.53 3.71
CA LEU A 118 -3.96 -2.94 3.35
C LEU A 118 -3.37 -3.72 4.51
N THR A 119 -3.93 -4.88 4.81
CA THR A 119 -3.45 -5.77 5.86
C THR A 119 -3.05 -7.10 5.25
N ASN A 120 -1.79 -7.52 5.48
CA ASN A 120 -1.31 -8.81 5.00
C ASN A 120 -2.09 -9.97 5.61
N LEU A 121 -2.34 -10.99 4.79
CA LEU A 121 -2.97 -12.25 5.16
C LEU A 121 -1.94 -13.28 5.67
#